data_AF-A0A009QGV6-F1
#
_entry.id   AF-A0A009QGV6-F1
#
_cell.length_a   1.000
_cell.length_b   1.000
_cell.length_c   1.000
_cell.angle_alpha   90.00
_cell.angle_beta   90.00
_cell.angle_gamma   90.00
#
_symmetry.space_group_name_H-M   'P 1'
#
loop_
_entity.id
_entity.type
_entity.pdbx_description
1 polymer ?
#
loop_
_entity_poly.entity_id
_entity_poly.type
_entity_poly.pdbx_seq_one_letter_code
_entity_poly.pdbx_strand_id
1 'polypeptide(L)'
;MGTYATNQYSTAAQRAQFETNFRNTLIENYGSAFAKYTNQTYTMRPYKATAGKNPVVTLDFNHNGEKIPVSFQLADKGSQWKIRNINVSGIDLGLQFRNQFAATVKRNGGDLNKAIATFQPDADAAVNQNKQK
;
A
#
# COMPACT_ATOMS: atom_id res chain seq x y z
N MET A 1 9.13 3.86 2.04
CA MET A 1 10.57 4.24 2.02
C MET A 1 11.56 3.08 1.91
N GLY A 2 11.29 1.85 2.39
CA GLY A 2 12.25 0.75 2.24
C GLY A 2 13.53 0.97 3.07
N THR A 3 14.71 0.75 2.49
CA THR A 3 16.00 0.98 3.18
C THR A 3 16.12 2.42 3.71
N TYR A 4 15.53 3.39 3.00
CA TYR A 4 15.57 4.81 3.36
C TYR A 4 14.74 5.15 4.62
N ALA A 5 13.99 4.20 5.18
CA ALA A 5 13.18 4.43 6.39
C ALA A 5 14.00 4.41 7.69
N THR A 6 15.28 4.05 7.65
CA THR A 6 16.12 3.97 8.85
C THR A 6 16.85 5.29 9.12
N ASN A 7 17.33 5.46 10.36
CA ASN A 7 18.12 6.64 10.76
C ASN A 7 19.45 6.76 10.02
N GLN A 8 19.93 5.70 9.36
CA GLN A 8 21.14 5.74 8.54
C GLN A 8 20.94 6.56 7.25
N TYR A 9 19.72 6.62 6.73
CA TYR A 9 19.43 7.19 5.41
C TYR A 9 18.43 8.35 5.45
N SER A 10 17.69 8.53 6.56
CA SER A 10 16.72 9.62 6.70
C SER A 10 16.66 10.17 8.11
N THR A 11 16.27 11.44 8.21
CA THR A 11 15.88 12.09 9.47
C THR A 11 14.42 11.78 9.83
N ALA A 12 14.06 12.00 11.08
CA ALA A 12 12.65 11.90 11.52
C ALA A 12 11.74 12.85 10.74
N ALA A 13 12.20 14.08 10.46
CA ALA A 13 11.45 15.08 9.70
C ALA A 13 11.20 14.61 8.24
N GLN A 14 12.19 14.02 7.58
CA GLN A 14 12.02 13.47 6.23
C GLN A 14 10.99 12.33 6.20
N ARG A 15 10.99 11.45 7.21
CA ARG A 15 9.99 10.37 7.30
C ARG A 15 8.58 10.89 7.54
N ALA A 16 8.45 11.90 8.41
CA ALA A 16 7.16 12.55 8.64
C ALA A 16 6.64 13.26 7.38
N GLN A 17 7.53 13.95 6.64
CA GLN A 17 7.16 14.57 5.37
C GLN A 17 6.73 13.54 4.33
N PHE A 18 7.47 12.43 4.22
CA PHE A 18 7.10 11.31 3.36
C PHE A 18 5.72 10.76 3.71
N GLU A 19 5.44 10.52 4.99
CA GLU A 19 4.14 10.01 5.45
C GLU A 19 3.00 10.95 5.06
N THR A 20 3.16 12.25 5.30
CA THR A 20 2.17 13.27 4.93
C THR A 20 1.91 13.29 3.42
N ASN A 21 2.97 13.40 2.60
CA ASN A 21 2.85 13.45 1.15
C ASN A 21 2.21 12.16 0.62
N PHE A 22 2.71 11.01 1.08
CA PHE A 22 2.21 9.70 0.66
C PHE A 22 0.72 9.54 1.00
N ARG A 23 0.30 9.92 2.21
CA ARG A 23 -1.11 9.88 2.61
C ARG A 23 -1.97 10.77 1.73
N ASN A 24 -1.53 12.00 1.47
CA ASN A 24 -2.29 12.95 0.64
C ASN A 24 -2.45 12.42 -0.79
N THR A 25 -1.37 11.93 -1.41
CA THR A 25 -1.46 11.35 -2.76
C THR A 25 -2.41 10.15 -2.81
N LEU A 26 -2.38 9.26 -1.80
CA LEU A 26 -3.32 8.14 -1.76
C LEU A 26 -4.78 8.62 -1.66
N ILE A 27 -5.05 9.65 -0.86
CA ILE A 27 -6.39 10.23 -0.73
C ILE A 27 -6.82 10.89 -2.06
N GLU A 28 -5.93 11.63 -2.71
CA GLU A 28 -6.21 12.29 -3.99
C GLU A 28 -6.50 11.26 -5.09
N ASN A 29 -5.66 10.23 -5.21
CA ASN A 29 -5.76 9.23 -6.27
C ASN A 29 -6.93 8.26 -6.07
N TYR A 30 -7.19 7.84 -4.82
CA TYR A 30 -8.16 6.78 -4.54
C TYR A 30 -9.44 7.26 -3.84
N GLY A 31 -9.42 8.43 -3.20
CA GLY A 31 -10.56 8.95 -2.43
C GLY A 31 -11.81 9.14 -3.28
N SER A 32 -11.66 9.62 -4.52
CA SER A 32 -12.78 9.77 -5.46
C SER A 32 -13.37 8.43 -5.90
N ALA A 33 -12.55 7.38 -6.03
CA ALA A 33 -13.01 6.03 -6.36
C ALA A 33 -13.76 5.39 -5.17
N PHE A 34 -13.26 5.59 -3.94
CA PHE A 34 -13.95 5.15 -2.73
C PHE A 34 -15.26 5.90 -2.49
N ALA A 35 -15.35 7.19 -2.82
CA ALA A 35 -16.60 7.95 -2.71
C ALA A 35 -17.70 7.43 -3.65
N LYS A 36 -17.33 6.78 -4.76
CA LYS A 36 -18.26 6.14 -5.70
C LYS A 36 -18.66 4.72 -5.27
N TYR A 37 -18.03 4.17 -4.24
CA TYR A 37 -18.36 2.86 -3.67
C TYR A 37 -19.54 3.02 -2.70
N THR A 38 -20.75 2.71 -3.17
CA THR A 38 -21.98 2.88 -2.39
C THR A 38 -22.64 1.56 -2.00
N ASN A 39 -22.58 0.53 -2.85
CA ASN A 39 -23.40 -0.69 -2.74
C ASN A 39 -22.63 -2.01 -2.99
N GLN A 40 -21.30 -1.97 -3.04
CA GLN A 40 -20.49 -3.16 -3.26
C GLN A 40 -20.47 -4.00 -2.00
N THR A 41 -20.76 -5.29 -2.15
CA THR A 41 -20.72 -6.26 -1.05
C THR A 41 -19.35 -6.89 -0.96
N TYR A 42 -19.04 -7.46 0.20
CA TYR A 42 -17.85 -8.29 0.36
C TYR A 42 -18.18 -9.56 1.13
N THR A 43 -17.35 -10.57 0.96
CA THR A 43 -17.38 -11.79 1.79
C THR A 43 -16.02 -11.98 2.44
N MET A 44 -15.99 -12.28 3.74
CA MET A 44 -14.75 -12.59 4.43
C MET A 44 -14.43 -14.07 4.21
N ARG A 45 -13.21 -14.36 3.75
CA ARG A 45 -12.74 -15.75 3.66
C ARG A 45 -12.52 -16.32 5.07
N PRO A 46 -12.69 -17.64 5.26
CA PRO A 46 -12.35 -18.28 6.53
C PRO A 46 -10.92 -17.93 6.94
N TYR A 47 -10.78 -17.44 8.18
CA TYR A 47 -9.47 -17.11 8.72
C TYR A 47 -8.60 -18.36 8.82
N LYS A 48 -7.35 -18.24 8.39
CA LYS A 48 -6.32 -19.29 8.52
C LYS A 48 -5.20 -18.73 9.36
N ALA A 49 -4.99 -19.30 10.55
CA ALA A 49 -3.85 -18.96 11.38
C ALA A 49 -2.55 -19.27 10.63
N THR A 50 -1.63 -18.33 10.62
CA THR A 50 -0.28 -18.53 10.10
C THR A 50 0.69 -18.54 11.27
N ALA A 51 1.79 -19.26 11.16
CA ALA A 51 2.86 -19.24 12.18
C ALA A 51 3.60 -17.87 12.24
N GLY A 52 3.22 -16.91 11.40
CA GLY A 52 3.84 -15.61 11.31
C GLY A 52 3.27 -14.60 12.29
N LYS A 53 4.12 -13.65 12.74
CA LYS A 53 3.74 -12.54 13.62
C LYS A 53 2.63 -11.62 13.07
N ASN A 54 2.40 -11.67 11.75
CA ASN A 54 1.49 -10.76 11.06
C ASN A 54 0.35 -11.57 10.41
N PRO A 55 -0.79 -11.75 11.09
CA PRO A 55 -1.91 -12.51 10.54
C PRO A 55 -2.49 -11.82 9.30
N VAL A 56 -3.15 -12.60 8.45
CA VAL A 56 -3.75 -12.12 7.20
C VAL A 56 -5.25 -12.40 7.21
N VAL A 57 -6.03 -11.37 6.90
CA VAL A 57 -7.48 -11.46 6.70
C VAL A 57 -7.77 -11.11 5.25
N THR A 58 -8.52 -11.95 4.55
CA THR A 58 -8.86 -11.73 3.13
C THR A 58 -10.35 -11.49 2.97
N LEU A 59 -10.69 -10.38 2.30
CA LEU A 59 -12.03 -10.05 1.87
C LEU A 59 -12.12 -10.19 0.35
N ASP A 60 -13.16 -10.85 -0.15
CA ASP A 60 -13.52 -10.83 -1.56
C ASP A 60 -14.58 -9.74 -1.78
N PHE A 61 -14.18 -8.63 -2.41
CA PHE A 61 -15.09 -7.56 -2.79
C PHE A 61 -15.79 -7.91 -4.11
N ASN A 62 -17.11 -7.79 -4.15
CA ASN A 62 -17.91 -8.06 -5.34
C ASN A 62 -18.06 -6.78 -6.17
N HIS A 63 -17.66 -6.84 -7.43
CA HIS A 63 -17.80 -5.76 -8.40
C HIS A 63 -18.31 -6.33 -9.72
N ASN A 64 -19.56 -6.00 -10.10
CA ASN A 64 -20.17 -6.46 -11.35
C ASN A 64 -20.09 -7.99 -11.59
N GLY A 65 -20.22 -8.78 -10.51
CA GLY A 65 -20.11 -10.25 -10.56
C GLY A 65 -18.68 -10.79 -10.46
N GLU A 66 -17.66 -9.95 -10.57
CA GLU A 66 -16.26 -10.30 -10.33
C GLU A 66 -15.93 -10.20 -8.83
N LYS A 67 -15.18 -11.18 -8.32
CA LYS A 67 -14.64 -11.17 -6.96
C LYS A 67 -13.20 -10.66 -6.96
N ILE A 68 -12.97 -9.54 -6.32
CA ILE A 68 -11.65 -8.92 -6.17
C ILE A 68 -11.12 -9.24 -4.77
N PRO A 69 -10.16 -10.16 -4.63
CA PRO A 69 -9.59 -10.49 -3.34
C PRO A 69 -8.66 -9.39 -2.85
N VAL A 70 -8.89 -8.92 -1.62
CA VAL A 70 -8.05 -7.98 -0.91
C VAL A 70 -7.62 -8.61 0.40
N SER A 71 -6.32 -8.80 0.57
CA SER A 71 -5.74 -9.36 1.78
C SER A 71 -5.06 -8.29 2.61
N PHE A 72 -5.49 -8.17 3.86
CA PHE A 72 -4.96 -7.24 4.86
C PHE A 72 -3.99 -7.99 5.76
N GLN A 73 -2.71 -7.63 5.69
CA GLN A 73 -1.73 -8.11 6.65
C GLN A 73 -1.74 -7.19 7.87
N LEU A 74 -2.00 -7.77 9.03
CA LEU A 74 -2.19 -7.03 10.27
C LEU A 74 -0.92 -7.06 11.12
N ALA A 75 -0.74 -6.01 11.92
CA ALA A 75 0.27 -5.94 12.97
C ALA A 75 -0.40 -5.60 14.29
N ASP A 76 -0.06 -6.35 15.33
CA ASP A 76 -0.48 -6.05 16.69
C ASP A 76 0.30 -4.83 17.21
N LYS A 77 -0.44 -3.85 17.75
CA LYS A 77 0.10 -2.66 18.41
C LYS A 77 -0.29 -2.60 19.89
N GLY A 78 -0.62 -3.74 20.50
CA GLY A 78 -0.97 -3.91 21.91
C GLY A 78 -2.46 -3.67 22.14
N SER A 79 -2.93 -2.44 21.90
CA SER A 79 -4.34 -2.08 22.14
C SER A 79 -5.26 -2.29 20.94
N GLN A 80 -4.70 -2.42 19.73
CA GLN A 80 -5.47 -2.57 18.50
C GLN A 80 -4.63 -3.22 17.39
N TRP A 81 -5.30 -3.98 16.54
CA TRP A 81 -4.75 -4.43 15.26
C TRP A 81 -4.72 -3.26 14.27
N LYS A 82 -3.59 -3.09 13.57
CA LYS A 82 -3.45 -2.14 12.48
C LYS A 82 -3.08 -2.85 11.19
N ILE A 83 -3.58 -2.34 10.06
CA ILE A 83 -3.14 -2.79 8.75
C ILE A 83 -1.71 -2.32 8.54
N ARG A 84 -0.79 -3.25 8.22
CA ARG A 84 0.60 -2.94 7.88
C ARG A 84 0.89 -3.05 6.39
N ASN A 85 0.12 -3.88 5.68
CA ASN A 85 0.25 -4.08 4.25
C ASN A 85 -1.08 -4.54 3.65
N ILE A 86 -1.26 -4.28 2.36
CA ILE A 86 -2.43 -4.69 1.59
C ILE A 86 -1.94 -5.42 0.33
N ASN A 87 -2.56 -6.55 0.04
CA ASN A 87 -2.43 -7.24 -1.23
C ASN A 87 -3.76 -7.18 -1.99
N VAL A 88 -3.75 -6.77 -3.26
CA VAL A 88 -4.95 -6.71 -4.10
C VAL A 88 -4.72 -7.62 -5.30
N SER A 89 -5.54 -8.66 -5.46
CA SER A 89 -5.43 -9.60 -6.59
C SER A 89 -4.01 -10.13 -6.83
N GLY A 90 -3.31 -10.47 -5.74
CA GLY A 90 -1.95 -11.00 -5.79
C GLY A 90 -0.85 -9.92 -5.77
N ILE A 91 -1.18 -8.65 -5.88
CA ILE A 91 -0.21 -7.54 -5.91
C ILE A 91 0.03 -7.00 -4.51
N ASP A 92 1.25 -7.12 -4.02
CA ASP A 92 1.69 -6.54 -2.75
C ASP A 92 1.95 -5.04 -2.92
N LEU A 93 1.01 -4.20 -2.44
CA LEU A 93 1.10 -2.75 -2.60
C LEU A 93 2.26 -2.16 -1.80
N GLY A 94 2.56 -2.68 -0.62
CA GLY A 94 3.69 -2.22 0.18
C GLY A 94 5.03 -2.46 -0.49
N LEU A 95 5.21 -3.62 -1.13
CA LEU A 95 6.39 -3.92 -1.94
C LEU A 95 6.44 -3.05 -3.20
N GLN A 96 5.30 -2.89 -3.89
CA GLN A 96 5.22 -2.06 -5.09
C GLN A 96 5.64 -0.61 -4.82
N PHE A 97 5.03 0.04 -3.83
CA PHE A 97 5.36 1.42 -3.47
C PHE A 97 6.79 1.56 -2.95
N ARG A 98 7.32 0.54 -2.27
CA ARG A 98 8.74 0.50 -1.89
C ARG A 98 9.65 0.56 -3.11
N ASN A 99 9.36 -0.26 -4.12
CA ASN A 99 10.17 -0.33 -5.34
C ASN A 99 10.07 0.99 -6.14
N GLN A 100 8.87 1.54 -6.27
CA GLN A 100 8.66 2.84 -6.92
C GLN A 100 9.41 3.96 -6.19
N PHE A 101 9.38 3.99 -4.86
CA PHE A 101 10.12 5.00 -4.09
C PHE A 101 11.63 4.86 -4.31
N ALA A 102 12.17 3.65 -4.30
CA ALA A 102 13.59 3.42 -4.57
C ALA A 102 13.99 3.89 -5.98
N ALA A 103 13.14 3.63 -6.99
CA ALA A 103 13.35 4.13 -8.35
C ALA A 103 13.29 5.67 -8.41
N THR A 104 12.40 6.31 -7.66
CA THR A 104 12.31 7.77 -7.57
C THR A 104 13.54 8.39 -6.90
N VAL A 105 14.08 7.77 -5.85
CA VAL A 105 15.36 8.19 -5.26
C VAL A 105 16.49 8.10 -6.29
N LYS A 106 16.57 6.98 -7.03
CA LYS A 106 17.58 6.80 -8.10
C LYS A 106 17.46 7.86 -9.20
N ARG A 107 16.25 8.16 -9.67
CA ARG A 107 16.00 9.19 -10.70
C ARG A 107 16.35 10.60 -10.22
N ASN A 108 16.20 10.87 -8.93
CA ASN A 108 16.61 12.12 -8.31
C ASN A 108 18.09 12.16 -7.89
N GLY A 109 18.93 11.25 -8.42
CA GLY A 109 20.37 11.25 -8.15
C GLY A 109 20.73 10.95 -6.69
N GLY A 110 19.86 10.25 -5.95
CA GLY A 110 20.06 9.99 -4.52
C GLY A 110 19.57 11.11 -3.59
N ASP A 111 19.06 12.22 -4.13
CA ASP A 111 18.50 13.31 -3.32
C ASP A 111 17.16 12.88 -2.71
N LEU A 112 17.20 12.57 -1.41
CA LEU A 112 16.02 12.08 -0.68
C LEU A 112 14.96 13.17 -0.52
N ASN A 113 15.33 14.44 -0.37
CA ASN A 113 14.37 15.54 -0.23
C ASN A 113 13.58 15.72 -1.53
N LYS A 114 14.28 15.75 -2.67
CA LYS A 114 13.63 15.78 -3.98
C LYS A 114 12.79 14.53 -4.22
N ALA A 115 13.28 13.35 -3.83
CA ALA A 115 12.51 12.12 -3.97
C ALA A 115 11.22 12.15 -3.15
N ILE A 116 11.25 12.63 -1.90
CA ILE A 116 10.05 12.78 -1.06
C ILE A 116 9.07 13.79 -1.65
N ALA A 117 9.58 14.90 -2.21
CA ALA A 117 8.74 15.94 -2.82
C ALA A 117 8.10 15.50 -4.14
N THR A 118 8.76 14.61 -4.89
CA THR A 118 8.32 14.19 -6.25
C THR A 118 7.72 12.80 -6.29
N PHE A 119 7.67 12.08 -5.16
CA PHE A 119 7.14 10.72 -5.14
C PHE A 119 5.63 10.70 -5.34
N GLN A 120 5.21 10.09 -6.45
CA GLN A 120 3.82 9.81 -6.76
C GLN A 120 3.64 8.29 -6.77
N PRO A 121 3.10 7.67 -5.69
CA PRO A 121 2.75 6.26 -5.70
C PRO A 121 1.64 5.95 -6.72
N ASP A 122 1.82 4.86 -7.45
CA ASP A 122 0.86 4.40 -8.47
C ASP A 122 0.59 2.90 -8.28
N ALA A 123 -0.57 2.55 -7.71
CA ALA A 123 -0.96 1.15 -7.56
C ALA A 123 -1.36 0.50 -8.90
N ASP A 124 -1.85 1.29 -9.86
CA ASP A 124 -2.44 0.79 -11.10
C ASP A 124 -1.37 0.29 -12.07
N ALA A 125 -0.16 0.86 -12.01
CA ALA A 125 1.00 0.40 -12.76
C ALA A 125 1.28 -1.11 -12.59
N ALA A 126 0.95 -1.71 -11.45
CA ALA A 126 1.08 -3.15 -11.21
C ALA A 126 -0.21 -3.93 -11.49
N VAL A 127 -1.39 -3.35 -11.21
CA VAL A 127 -2.69 -4.00 -11.42
C VAL A 127 -2.94 -4.28 -12.90
N ASN A 128 -2.59 -3.33 -13.78
CA ASN A 128 -2.83 -3.48 -15.21
C ASN A 128 -1.88 -4.49 -15.88
N GLN A 129 -0.65 -4.66 -15.38
CA GLN A 129 0.30 -5.65 -15.92
C GLN A 129 -0.17 -7.09 -15.69
N ASN A 130 -0.87 -7.37 -14.58
CA ASN A 130 -1.41 -8.71 -14.30
C ASN A 130 -2.71 -9.02 -15.03
N LYS A 131 -3.46 -8.01 -15.51
CA LYS A 131 -4.67 -8.22 -16.34
C LYS A 131 -4.36 -8.57 -17.81
N GLN A 132 -3.12 -8.39 -18.25
CA GLN A 132 -2.68 -8.69 -19.64
C GLN A 132 -2.02 -10.06 -19.80
N LYS A 133 -2.05 -10.91 -18.76
CA LYS A 133 -1.56 -12.29 -18.78
C LYS A 133 -2.72 -13.24 -18.52
#